data_AF-A0A7W6G428-F1
#
_entry.id   AF-A0A7W6G428-F1
#
_cell.length_a   1.000
_cell.length_b   1.000
_cell.length_c   1.000
_cell.angle_alpha   90.00
_cell.angle_beta   90.00
_cell.angle_gamma   90.00
#
_symmetry.space_group_name_H-M   'P 1'
#
loop_
_entity.id
_entity.type
_entity.pdbx_description
1 polymer ?
#
loop_
_entity_poly.entity_id
_entity_poly.type
_entity_poly.pdbx_seq_one_letter_code
_entity_poly.pdbx_strand_id
1 'polypeptide(L)'
;MSNADLKQRWADAQANVDELEEQRYELIRHTEQEYLAALDALDAVDKELGEVECLRCEACRAPIFEGDLYHGGDTPMCFECAPTYQSLIDEPEMFVDEDLEHADPDRLRAEYDAHIAKGGSPDDKLVAVHG
;
A
#
# COMPACT_ATOMS: atom_id res chain seq x y z
N MET A 1 -41.11 -28.07 21.99
CA MET A 1 -40.92 -27.45 20.66
C MET A 1 -41.14 -28.52 19.61
N SER A 2 -42.05 -28.27 18.67
CA SER A 2 -42.39 -29.20 17.61
C SER A 2 -41.51 -28.98 16.37
N ASN A 3 -41.43 -30.00 15.50
CA ASN A 3 -40.80 -29.86 14.19
C ASN A 3 -41.50 -28.81 13.30
N ALA A 4 -42.79 -28.53 13.55
CA ALA A 4 -43.52 -27.48 12.85
C ALA A 4 -43.06 -26.09 13.32
N ASP A 5 -42.85 -25.91 14.63
CA ASP A 5 -42.36 -24.64 15.21
C ASP A 5 -40.97 -24.31 14.65
N LEU A 6 -40.09 -25.32 14.51
CA LEU A 6 -38.75 -25.14 13.98
C LEU A 6 -38.77 -24.76 12.49
N LYS A 7 -39.64 -25.40 11.70
CA LYS A 7 -39.82 -25.07 10.27
C LYS A 7 -40.30 -23.63 10.08
N GLN A 8 -41.27 -23.19 10.88
CA GLN A 8 -41.77 -21.82 10.80
C GLN A 8 -40.68 -20.81 11.13
N ARG A 9 -39.97 -21.01 12.24
CA ARG A 9 -38.87 -20.12 12.65
C ARG A 9 -37.74 -20.04 11.62
N TRP A 10 -37.45 -21.16 10.94
CA TRP A 10 -36.48 -21.15 9.86
C TRP A 10 -36.97 -20.32 8.66
N ALA A 11 -38.24 -20.49 8.26
CA ALA A 11 -38.81 -19.73 7.16
C ALA A 11 -38.85 -18.22 7.46
N ASP A 12 -39.24 -17.85 8.68
CA ASP A 12 -39.24 -16.44 9.12
C ASP A 12 -37.82 -15.87 9.13
N ALA A 13 -36.83 -16.64 9.61
CA ALA A 13 -35.43 -16.23 9.60
C ALA A 13 -34.89 -16.07 8.17
N GLN A 14 -35.26 -16.95 7.24
CA GLN A 14 -34.86 -16.83 5.84
C GLN A 14 -35.47 -15.60 5.18
N ALA A 15 -36.77 -15.33 5.40
CA ALA A 15 -37.43 -14.15 4.85
C ALA A 15 -36.76 -12.84 5.33
N ASN A 16 -36.35 -12.79 6.60
CA ASN A 16 -35.61 -11.63 7.12
C ASN A 16 -34.23 -11.48 6.48
N VAL A 17 -33.54 -12.58 6.16
CA VAL A 17 -32.26 -12.54 5.43
C VAL A 17 -32.47 -11.98 4.03
N ASP A 18 -33.48 -12.47 3.32
CA ASP A 18 -33.78 -12.05 1.95
C ASP A 18 -34.09 -10.53 1.89
N GLU A 19 -34.87 -10.02 2.85
CA GLU A 19 -35.17 -8.57 2.94
C GLU A 19 -33.91 -7.73 3.24
N LEU A 20 -33.07 -8.18 4.17
CA LEU A 20 -31.82 -7.49 4.50
C LEU A 20 -30.81 -7.54 3.35
N GLU A 21 -30.82 -8.60 2.54
CA GLU A 21 -29.97 -8.71 1.36
C GLU A 21 -30.38 -7.70 0.28
N GLU A 22 -31.69 -7.52 0.06
CA GLU A 22 -32.20 -6.50 -0.87
C GLU A 22 -31.80 -5.09 -0.41
N GLN A 23 -32.01 -4.76 0.87
CA GLN A 23 -31.60 -3.47 1.44
C GLN A 23 -30.09 -3.25 1.35
N ARG A 24 -29.28 -4.28 1.65
CA ARG A 24 -27.82 -4.22 1.49
C ARG A 24 -27.45 -3.95 0.03
N TYR A 25 -28.11 -4.61 -0.92
CA TYR A 25 -27.83 -4.44 -2.34
C TYR A 25 -28.16 -3.01 -2.79
N GLU A 26 -29.28 -2.43 -2.37
CA GLU A 26 -29.64 -1.04 -2.68
C GLU A 26 -28.62 -0.04 -2.14
N LEU A 27 -28.12 -0.25 -0.92
CA LEU A 27 -27.09 0.60 -0.32
C LEU A 27 -25.78 0.56 -1.10
N ILE A 28 -25.36 -0.62 -1.59
CA ILE A 28 -24.07 -0.76 -2.27
C ILE A 28 -24.15 -0.49 -3.77
N ARG A 29 -25.31 -0.66 -4.42
CA ARG A 29 -25.43 -0.65 -5.90
C ARG A 29 -24.85 0.61 -6.53
N HIS A 30 -25.11 1.77 -5.94
CA HIS A 30 -24.56 3.03 -6.45
C HIS A 30 -23.05 3.09 -6.26
N THR A 31 -22.57 2.81 -5.04
CA THR A 31 -21.13 2.84 -4.74
C THR A 31 -20.37 1.77 -5.51
N GLU A 32 -20.99 0.65 -5.86
CA GLU A 32 -20.42 -0.42 -6.68
C GLU A 32 -20.21 0.06 -8.11
N GLN A 33 -21.20 0.76 -8.70
CA GLN A 33 -21.06 1.35 -10.02
C GLN A 33 -19.96 2.42 -10.06
N GLU A 34 -19.92 3.31 -9.07
CA GLU A 34 -18.88 4.34 -8.96
C GLU A 34 -17.49 3.73 -8.74
N TYR A 35 -17.40 2.69 -7.90
CA TYR A 35 -16.18 1.95 -7.66
C TYR A 35 -15.65 1.28 -8.93
N LEU A 36 -16.51 0.58 -9.68
CA LEU A 36 -16.13 -0.03 -10.95
C LEU A 36 -15.68 1.02 -11.97
N ALA A 37 -16.39 2.15 -12.08
CA ALA A 37 -15.99 3.24 -12.97
C ALA A 37 -14.64 3.86 -12.56
N ALA A 38 -14.35 3.97 -11.27
CA ALA A 38 -13.05 4.43 -10.77
C ALA A 38 -11.92 3.44 -11.08
N LEU A 39 -12.19 2.13 -11.00
CA LEU A 39 -11.23 1.10 -11.41
C LEU A 39 -10.96 1.16 -12.92
N ASP A 40 -11.99 1.33 -13.75
CA ASP A 40 -11.83 1.47 -15.21
C ASP A 40 -10.99 2.71 -15.56
N ALA A 41 -11.21 3.83 -14.85
CA ALA A 41 -10.42 5.05 -15.01
C ALA A 41 -8.95 4.84 -14.59
N LEU A 42 -8.69 4.12 -13.50
CA LEU A 42 -7.34 3.80 -13.06
C LEU A 42 -6.62 2.89 -14.06
N ASP A 43 -7.29 1.85 -14.56
CA ASP A 43 -6.75 0.93 -15.58
C ASP A 43 -6.41 1.67 -16.89
N ALA A 44 -7.23 2.64 -17.30
CA ALA A 44 -6.93 3.48 -18.46
C ALA A 44 -5.63 4.27 -18.27
N VAL A 45 -5.44 4.90 -17.10
CA VAL A 45 -4.20 5.61 -16.77
C VAL A 45 -3.01 4.66 -16.69
N ASP A 46 -3.16 3.49 -16.06
CA ASP A 46 -2.06 2.51 -15.96
C ASP A 46 -1.63 1.96 -17.32
N LYS A 47 -2.56 1.83 -18.28
CA LYS A 47 -2.23 1.50 -19.67
C LYS A 47 -1.42 2.60 -20.35
N GLU A 48 -1.80 3.86 -20.19
CA GLU A 48 -1.03 5.00 -20.72
C GLU A 48 0.38 5.06 -20.10
N LEU A 49 0.49 4.79 -18.80
CA LEU A 49 1.78 4.72 -18.12
C LEU A 49 2.66 3.56 -18.61
N GLY A 50 2.09 2.50 -19.19
CA GLY A 50 2.84 1.43 -19.84
C GLY A 50 3.60 1.89 -21.10
N GLU A 51 3.26 3.07 -21.63
CA GLU A 51 3.93 3.70 -22.77
C GLU A 51 4.97 4.75 -22.35
N VAL A 52 5.08 5.04 -21.04
CA VAL A 52 5.99 6.04 -20.47
C VAL A 52 7.09 5.35 -19.68
N GLU A 53 8.33 5.78 -19.88
CA GLU A 53 9.45 5.32 -19.06
C GLU A 53 9.32 5.91 -17.64
N CYS A 54 8.99 5.06 -16.68
CA CYS A 54 8.91 5.38 -15.27
C CYS A 54 9.19 4.13 -14.43
N LEU A 55 9.69 4.33 -13.20
CA LEU A 55 9.76 3.25 -12.22
C LEU A 55 8.39 3.07 -11.56
N ARG A 56 8.16 1.90 -10.96
CA ARG A 56 6.96 1.63 -10.16
C ARG A 56 7.35 1.34 -8.73
N CYS A 57 6.70 2.03 -7.79
CA CYS A 57 6.87 1.72 -6.38
C CYS A 57 6.46 0.27 -6.11
N GLU A 58 7.32 -0.51 -5.47
CA GLU A 58 7.04 -1.92 -5.17
C GLU A 58 5.87 -2.07 -4.18
N ALA A 59 5.72 -1.15 -3.23
CA ALA A 59 4.71 -1.21 -2.19
C ALA A 59 3.30 -0.78 -2.66
N CYS A 60 3.20 0.36 -3.36
CA CYS A 60 1.90 0.95 -3.71
C CYS A 60 1.62 1.02 -5.21
N ARG A 61 2.57 0.57 -6.06
CA ARG A 61 2.47 0.57 -7.52
C ARG A 61 2.36 1.94 -8.19
N ALA A 62 2.41 3.02 -7.41
CA ALA A 62 2.44 4.38 -7.94
C ALA A 62 3.64 4.57 -8.89
N PRO A 63 3.47 5.30 -9.99
CA PRO A 63 4.58 5.67 -10.86
C PRO A 63 5.54 6.60 -10.13
N ILE A 64 6.83 6.44 -10.43
CA ILE A 64 7.93 7.30 -9.98
C ILE A 64 8.56 7.83 -11.27
N PHE A 65 8.36 9.11 -11.54
CA PHE A 65 8.82 9.77 -12.76
C PHE A 65 10.24 10.34 -12.58
N GLU A 66 10.87 10.68 -13.70
CA GLU A 66 12.10 11.48 -13.69
C GLU A 66 11.90 12.76 -12.87
N GLY A 67 12.81 13.03 -11.94
CA GLY A 67 12.75 14.17 -11.03
C GLY A 67 12.05 13.90 -9.69
N ASP A 68 11.33 12.78 -9.54
CA ASP A 68 10.68 12.44 -8.27
C ASP A 68 11.69 11.99 -7.21
N LEU A 69 11.35 12.23 -5.94
CA LEU A 69 12.08 11.64 -4.82
C LEU A 69 11.65 10.19 -4.61
N TYR A 70 12.62 9.30 -4.53
CA TYR A 70 12.39 7.88 -4.30
C TYR A 70 13.53 7.21 -3.54
N HIS A 71 13.23 6.09 -2.89
CA HIS A 71 14.22 5.18 -2.36
C HIS A 71 14.64 4.23 -3.48
N GLY A 72 15.92 4.28 -3.85
CA GLY A 72 16.50 3.43 -4.89
C GLY A 72 16.80 2.01 -4.41
N GLY A 73 17.38 1.21 -5.30
CA GLY A 73 17.66 -0.21 -5.09
C GLY A 73 16.86 -1.11 -6.04
N ASP A 74 16.96 -2.42 -5.84
CA ASP A 74 16.24 -3.41 -6.66
C ASP A 74 14.72 -3.29 -6.54
N THR A 75 14.24 -2.83 -5.38
CA THR A 75 12.82 -2.61 -5.08
C THR A 75 12.56 -1.13 -4.82
N PRO A 76 12.39 -0.30 -5.87
CA PRO A 76 12.22 1.14 -5.70
C PRO A 76 10.94 1.47 -4.94
N MET A 77 11.00 2.46 -4.05
CA MET A 77 9.84 2.94 -3.30
C MET A 77 9.65 4.45 -3.50
N CYS A 78 8.43 4.90 -3.77
CA CYS A 78 8.12 6.33 -3.86
C CYS A 78 8.34 7.02 -2.51
N PHE A 79 8.42 8.35 -2.50
CA PHE A 79 8.61 9.14 -1.27
C PHE A 79 7.73 8.72 -0.08
N GLU A 80 6.44 8.46 -0.33
CA GLU A 80 5.48 8.08 0.73
C GLU A 80 5.83 6.72 1.35
N CYS A 81 6.15 5.74 0.50
CA CYS A 81 6.46 4.37 0.91
C CYS A 81 7.93 4.20 1.33
N ALA A 82 8.80 5.15 1.02
CA ALA A 82 10.22 5.07 1.35
C ALA A 82 10.43 4.95 2.87
N PRO A 83 11.44 4.17 3.30
CA PRO A 83 11.80 4.07 4.69
C PRO A 83 12.26 5.42 5.23
N THR A 84 12.14 5.58 6.54
CA THR A 84 12.64 6.76 7.26
C THR A 84 14.05 6.49 7.77
N TYR A 85 14.77 7.52 8.20
CA TYR A 85 16.03 7.32 8.92
C TYR A 85 15.85 6.47 10.18
N GLN A 86 14.72 6.57 10.89
CA GLN A 86 14.41 5.72 12.04
C GLN A 86 14.34 4.22 11.67
N SER A 87 13.90 3.89 10.45
CA SER A 87 13.85 2.51 9.97
C SER A 87 15.23 1.83 9.97
N LEU A 88 16.33 2.59 9.81
CA LEU A 88 17.71 2.06 9.92
C LEU A 88 17.98 1.41 11.29
N ILE A 89 17.24 1.83 12.32
CA ILE A 89 17.42 1.38 13.70
C ILE A 89 16.39 0.33 14.07
N ASP A 90 15.13 0.56 13.69
CA ASP A 90 14.00 -0.27 14.11
C ASP A 90 13.87 -1.54 13.26
N GLU A 91 14.27 -1.48 12.00
CA GLU A 91 14.10 -2.54 10.99
C GLU A 91 15.39 -2.73 10.16
N PRO A 92 16.59 -2.91 10.76
CA PRO A 92 17.85 -2.98 10.04
C PRO A 92 17.92 -4.12 9.01
N GLU A 93 17.15 -5.19 9.21
CA GLU A 93 17.07 -6.34 8.31
C GLU A 93 16.46 -6.01 6.93
N MET A 94 15.74 -4.90 6.78
CA MET A 94 15.15 -4.51 5.49
C MET A 94 16.19 -3.92 4.52
N PHE A 95 17.37 -3.55 5.02
CA PHE A 95 18.43 -2.94 4.23
C PHE A 95 19.44 -3.99 3.79
N VAL A 96 19.65 -4.09 2.49
CA VAL A 96 20.68 -4.93 1.89
C VAL A 96 21.77 -4.08 1.26
N ASP A 97 22.99 -4.59 1.23
CA ASP A 97 24.12 -3.98 0.53
C ASP A 97 24.19 -4.40 -0.95
N GLU A 98 25.26 -3.99 -1.64
CA GLU A 98 25.47 -4.26 -3.07
C GLU A 98 25.63 -5.76 -3.38
N ASP A 99 26.00 -6.57 -2.39
CA ASP A 99 26.16 -8.03 -2.50
C ASP A 99 24.84 -8.77 -2.15
N LEU A 100 23.76 -8.03 -1.92
CA LEU A 100 22.44 -8.52 -1.46
C LEU A 100 22.49 -9.18 -0.08
N GLU A 101 23.50 -8.87 0.73
CA GLU A 101 23.58 -9.27 2.12
C GLU A 101 22.95 -8.21 3.02
N HIS A 102 22.43 -8.60 4.19
CA HIS A 102 21.90 -7.63 5.15
C HIS A 102 22.99 -6.64 5.57
N ALA A 103 22.66 -5.35 5.50
CA ALA A 103 23.59 -4.31 5.89
C ALA A 103 23.98 -4.44 7.36
N ASP A 104 25.26 -4.16 7.65
CA ASP A 104 25.78 -4.16 9.03
C ASP A 104 25.01 -3.15 9.90
N PRO A 105 24.35 -3.59 10.99
CA PRO A 105 23.61 -2.69 11.88
C PRO A 105 24.45 -1.54 12.44
N ASP A 106 25.75 -1.74 12.68
CA ASP A 106 26.63 -0.68 13.18
C ASP A 106 26.84 0.40 12.11
N ARG A 107 26.87 0.02 10.83
CA ARG A 107 26.91 0.96 9.70
C ARG A 107 25.61 1.74 9.58
N LEU A 108 24.46 1.07 9.65
CA LEU A 108 23.15 1.72 9.59
C LEU A 108 22.97 2.72 10.75
N ARG A 109 23.44 2.34 11.95
CA ARG A 109 23.46 3.23 13.11
C ARG A 109 24.34 4.46 12.89
N ALA A 110 25.53 4.28 12.32
CA ALA A 110 26.43 5.39 12.02
C ALA A 110 25.82 6.36 10.99
N GLU A 111 25.08 5.85 10.00
CA GLU A 111 24.36 6.67 9.02
C GLU A 111 23.24 7.49 9.68
N TYR A 112 22.43 6.86 10.53
CA TYR A 112 21.42 7.54 11.34
C TYR A 112 22.05 8.66 12.19
N ASP A 113 23.08 8.34 12.98
CA ASP A 113 23.71 9.31 13.87
C ASP A 113 24.34 10.49 13.08
N ALA A 114 24.90 10.22 11.89
CA ALA A 114 25.44 11.25 11.01
C ALA A 114 24.36 12.18 10.43
N HIS A 115 23.16 11.66 10.14
CA HIS A 115 22.01 12.46 9.71
C HIS A 115 21.52 13.39 10.81
N ILE A 116 21.32 12.84 12.02
CA ILE A 116 20.90 13.61 13.19
C ILE A 116 21.94 14.69 13.54
N ALA A 117 23.24 14.39 13.46
CA ALA A 117 24.30 15.36 13.73
C ALA A 117 24.31 16.56 12.76
N LYS A 118 23.78 16.38 11.53
CA LYS A 118 23.61 17.47 10.54
C LYS A 118 22.33 18.30 10.78
N GLY A 119 21.54 17.96 11.79
CA GLY A 119 20.27 18.60 12.11
C GLY A 119 19.05 17.95 11.44
N GLY A 120 19.21 16.74 10.88
CA GLY A 120 18.11 15.95 10.32
C GLY A 120 17.16 15.39 11.39
N SER A 121 15.98 14.96 10.94
CA SER A 121 14.95 14.30 11.73
C SER A 121 14.96 12.77 11.52
N PRO A 122 14.63 11.96 12.54
CA PRO A 122 14.40 10.52 12.37
C PRO A 122 13.31 10.19 11.33
N ASP A 123 12.32 11.07 11.20
CA ASP A 123 11.20 10.92 10.27
C ASP A 123 11.53 11.30 8.82
N ASP A 124 12.74 11.84 8.57
CA ASP A 124 13.16 12.17 7.21
C ASP A 124 13.24 10.89 6.37
N LYS A 125 12.87 10.99 5.09
CA LYS A 125 12.86 9.86 4.17
C LYS A 125 14.26 9.58 3.61
N LEU A 126 14.59 8.30 3.49
CA LEU A 126 15.81 7.81 2.82
C LEU A 126 15.62 7.83 1.29
N VAL A 127 15.64 9.01 0.69
CA VAL A 127 15.32 9.22 -0.73
C VAL A 127 16.38 10.01 -1.47
N ALA A 128 16.46 9.78 -2.78
CA ALA A 128 17.21 10.58 -3.73
C ALA A 128 16.31 10.96 -4.91
N VAL A 129 16.74 11.93 -5.73
CA VAL A 129 16.04 12.30 -6.96
C VAL A 129 16.26 11.21 -8.01
N HIS A 130 15.19 10.73 -8.63
CA HIS A 130 15.26 9.89 -9.82
C HIS A 130 15.82 10.71 -10.98
N GLY A 131 17.04 10.36 -11.41
CA GLY A 131 17.69 10.93 -12.59
C GLY A 131 17.78 9.96 -13.74
#